data_AF-A0A520F9D1-F1
#
_entry.id   AF-A0A520F9D1-F1
#
_cell.length_a   1.000
_cell.length_b   1.000
_cell.length_c   1.000
_cell.angle_alpha   90.00
_cell.angle_beta   90.00
_cell.angle_gamma   90.00
#
_symmetry.space_group_name_H-M   'P 1'
#
loop_
_entity.id
_entity.type
_entity.pdbx_description
1 polymer ?
#
loop_
_entity_poly.entity_id
_entity_poly.type
_entity_poly.pdbx_seq_one_letter_code
_entity_poly.pdbx_strand_id
1 'polypeptide(L)'
;MPVTWTYASSAASRSVTVSRGIARTTSMFGLYRAESVPAGTFSTGISHMGDDVSMLTIKVTLADIEPAVWRRFTINSDATLPELHDVIQDVMGWEDRHLHMFFVGDDPYRTSRRYEMKSALEEWDDGAGTLEDGVRVDEVLGAVGDRLGYEYDFGDGWTHHLVVEEISPVAGTAACLDGARACPPEDCGGRSGYDKLLKVLADTDHPEHNHMKQWAGSFEERFAVADANNRIALRRAVTELAGRVRERLPKLGSLLERGPLEYHPDLPDVLARVDFDVAQLDPVAAASAMEKLTWMLARVGADGITLTAAGYLPPKDVAAMRAELEWGAEWFGSSNREVDHQQVHWLRAAVTQLGLVRVLKGRLLRTRLGNTLATDPLRLWSHAAARMPFGREQYEKDAGLLLLVSVAGGCFATERNSLILRSLETIGWRIPESERRYAQYLARPTFDFLTLIGAVPSTLGRDGAVPDWGRTFAVHALGS
;
A
#
# COMPACT_ATOMS: atom_id res chain seq x y z
N MET A 1 -20.43 -10.00 7.55
CA MET A 1 -21.84 -9.59 7.45
C MET A 1 -21.88 -8.10 7.12
N PRO A 2 -22.74 -7.63 6.19
CA PRO A 2 -22.90 -6.19 5.97
C PRO A 2 -23.50 -5.58 7.24
N VAL A 3 -22.88 -4.53 7.75
CA VAL A 3 -23.38 -3.79 8.90
C VAL A 3 -23.89 -2.45 8.37
N THR A 4 -25.20 -2.22 8.50
CA THR A 4 -25.88 -1.00 8.06
C THR A 4 -26.21 -0.18 9.30
N TRP A 5 -25.84 1.11 9.33
CA TRP A 5 -26.24 2.02 10.42
C TRP A 5 -26.75 3.36 9.90
N THR A 6 -27.76 3.88 10.60
CA THR A 6 -28.30 5.23 10.49
C THR A 6 -28.04 5.99 11.79
N TYR A 7 -27.54 7.23 11.71
CA TYR A 7 -27.48 8.16 12.85
C TYR A 7 -28.00 9.55 12.45
N ALA A 8 -28.63 10.25 13.40
CA ALA A 8 -29.30 11.52 13.17
C ALA A 8 -28.46 12.72 13.62
N SER A 9 -28.14 13.62 12.68
CA SER A 9 -28.15 15.08 12.91
C SER A 9 -28.31 15.81 11.57
N SER A 10 -28.99 16.96 11.60
CA SER A 10 -29.55 17.66 10.46
C SER A 10 -28.53 18.28 9.50
N ALA A 11 -28.10 17.48 8.52
CA ALA A 11 -27.89 17.85 7.10
C ALA A 11 -27.37 16.60 6.37
N ALA A 12 -28.28 15.89 5.70
CA ALA A 12 -28.07 14.66 4.92
C ALA A 12 -27.34 13.49 5.65
N SER A 13 -28.13 12.62 6.27
CA SER A 13 -27.71 11.29 6.70
C SER A 13 -27.26 10.45 5.51
N ARG A 14 -26.02 9.97 5.50
CA ARG A 14 -25.56 8.89 4.60
C ARG A 14 -25.00 7.74 5.42
N SER A 15 -25.52 6.54 5.16
CA SER A 15 -25.04 5.26 5.69
C SER A 15 -24.01 4.69 4.71
N VAL A 16 -22.74 4.65 5.09
CA VAL A 16 -21.69 3.99 4.29
C VAL A 16 -21.68 2.50 4.65
N THR A 17 -21.86 1.62 3.67
CA THR A 17 -21.72 0.17 3.85
C THR A 17 -20.39 -0.28 3.25
N VAL A 18 -19.38 -0.57 4.08
CA VAL A 18 -18.10 -1.16 3.62
C VAL A 18 -18.06 -2.62 4.06
N SER A 19 -17.57 -3.52 3.20
CA SER A 19 -17.45 -4.95 3.52
C SER A 19 -16.05 -5.49 3.23
N ARG A 20 -15.61 -6.50 3.97
CA ARG A 20 -14.38 -7.26 3.65
C ARG A 20 -14.72 -8.37 2.66
N GLY A 21 -13.99 -8.43 1.55
CA GLY A 21 -14.05 -9.57 0.62
C GLY A 21 -12.99 -10.62 0.96
N ILE A 22 -13.37 -11.90 0.95
CA ILE A 22 -12.42 -13.01 0.85
C ILE A 22 -12.37 -13.37 -0.64
N ALA A 23 -11.21 -13.28 -1.27
CA ALA A 23 -11.02 -13.81 -2.62
C ALA A 23 -10.91 -15.34 -2.52
N ARG A 24 -11.77 -16.06 -3.23
CA ARG A 24 -11.64 -17.50 -3.49
C ARG A 24 -11.65 -17.68 -5.00
N THR A 25 -10.50 -17.98 -5.57
CA THR A 25 -10.36 -18.47 -6.93
C THR A 25 -10.55 -19.99 -6.90
N THR A 26 -11.41 -20.51 -7.76
CA THR A 26 -11.62 -21.96 -7.93
C THR A 26 -11.17 -22.29 -9.35
N SER A 27 -10.15 -23.13 -9.51
CA SER A 27 -9.78 -23.70 -10.80
C SER A 27 -9.82 -25.23 -10.73
N MET A 28 -10.43 -25.82 -11.75
CA MET A 28 -10.65 -27.26 -11.94
C MET A 28 -9.62 -27.73 -12.97
N PHE A 29 -8.70 -28.63 -12.61
CA PHE A 29 -7.80 -29.26 -13.60
C PHE A 29 -8.19 -30.69 -13.94
N GLY A 30 -8.21 -30.95 -15.25
CA GLY A 30 -8.29 -32.27 -15.87
C GLY A 30 -6.90 -32.73 -16.33
N LEU A 31 -6.64 -34.02 -16.11
CA LEU A 31 -5.41 -34.75 -16.42
C LEU A 31 -5.02 -34.70 -17.90
N TYR A 32 -3.75 -34.41 -18.20
CA TYR A 32 -3.09 -34.88 -19.44
C TYR A 32 -1.69 -35.44 -19.17
N ARG A 33 -1.34 -36.44 -19.99
CA ARG A 33 -0.26 -37.42 -19.82
C ARG A 33 0.90 -37.06 -20.77
N ALA A 34 2.13 -37.01 -20.25
CA ALA A 34 3.34 -36.68 -21.01
C ALA A 34 3.94 -37.87 -21.78
N GLU A 35 4.53 -37.60 -22.95
CA GLU A 35 5.44 -38.49 -23.68
C GLU A 35 6.90 -38.00 -23.53
N SER A 36 7.83 -38.95 -23.47
CA SER A 36 9.22 -38.82 -23.02
C SER A 36 10.23 -38.43 -24.11
N VAL A 37 11.28 -37.67 -23.72
CA VAL A 37 12.52 -37.41 -24.50
C VAL A 37 13.73 -37.66 -23.56
N PRO A 38 14.89 -38.17 -24.05
CA PRO A 38 15.85 -38.89 -23.19
C PRO A 38 16.82 -38.00 -22.40
N ALA A 39 17.19 -38.54 -21.24
CA ALA A 39 18.01 -37.95 -20.18
C ALA A 39 19.49 -37.74 -20.54
N GLY A 40 20.03 -36.59 -20.14
CA GLY A 40 21.45 -36.37 -19.89
C GLY A 40 21.70 -36.41 -18.38
N THR A 41 22.70 -37.16 -17.95
CA THR A 41 23.06 -37.32 -16.53
C THR A 41 23.62 -36.04 -15.92
N PHE A 42 23.01 -35.56 -14.83
CA PHE A 42 23.50 -34.44 -14.01
C PHE A 42 24.21 -34.93 -12.73
N SER A 43 25.28 -34.22 -12.36
CA SER A 43 26.10 -34.47 -11.17
C SER A 43 25.42 -33.91 -9.92
N THR A 44 25.23 -34.73 -8.89
CA THR A 44 24.52 -34.39 -7.64
C THR A 44 25.42 -33.77 -6.56
N GLY A 45 26.38 -32.92 -6.94
CA GLY A 45 27.31 -32.30 -6.00
C GLY A 45 27.02 -30.81 -5.81
N ILE A 46 26.15 -30.45 -4.86
CA ILE A 46 25.98 -29.03 -4.47
C ILE A 46 27.21 -28.64 -3.65
N SER A 47 28.11 -27.84 -4.22
CA SER A 47 29.23 -27.22 -3.51
C SER A 47 28.80 -25.88 -2.96
N HIS A 48 28.73 -25.76 -1.63
CA HIS A 48 28.48 -24.50 -0.95
C HIS A 48 29.65 -23.53 -1.20
N MET A 49 29.38 -22.33 -1.72
CA MET A 49 30.36 -21.25 -1.63
C MET A 49 30.59 -20.93 -0.15
N GLY A 50 31.82 -20.61 0.25
CA GLY A 50 32.09 -20.16 1.62
C GLY A 50 31.34 -18.87 1.97
N ASP A 51 31.51 -18.34 3.19
CA ASP A 51 30.81 -17.14 3.69
C ASP A 51 31.00 -15.85 2.85
N ASP A 52 31.85 -15.86 1.82
CA ASP A 52 32.11 -14.72 0.94
C ASP A 52 31.04 -14.56 -0.15
N VAL A 53 30.34 -13.44 -0.14
CA VAL A 53 29.32 -13.09 -1.16
C VAL A 53 29.98 -12.86 -2.52
N SER A 54 29.42 -13.48 -3.56
CA SER A 54 29.83 -13.31 -4.97
C SER A 54 28.70 -12.74 -5.81
N MET A 55 28.99 -12.26 -7.01
CA MET A 55 28.01 -11.89 -8.02
C MET A 55 27.91 -12.97 -9.10
N LEU A 56 26.70 -13.48 -9.29
CA LEU A 56 26.39 -14.51 -10.27
C LEU A 56 25.83 -13.85 -11.53
N THR A 57 26.37 -14.20 -12.71
CA THR A 57 25.71 -13.93 -13.99
C THR A 57 24.89 -15.14 -14.36
N ILE A 58 23.57 -14.98 -14.42
CA ILE A 58 22.60 -16.03 -14.69
C ILE A 58 21.94 -15.76 -16.04
N LYS A 59 21.83 -16.80 -16.87
CA LYS A 59 20.95 -16.81 -18.02
C LYS A 59 19.66 -17.54 -17.67
N VAL A 60 18.53 -16.86 -17.75
CA VAL A 60 17.18 -17.44 -17.68
C VAL A 60 16.61 -17.59 -19.09
N THR A 61 16.07 -18.76 -19.41
CA THR A 61 15.46 -19.06 -20.71
C THR A 61 14.08 -19.67 -20.50
N LEU A 62 13.08 -19.12 -21.17
CA LEU A 62 11.73 -19.68 -21.18
C LEU A 62 11.73 -20.99 -21.99
N ALA A 63 11.26 -22.06 -21.40
CA ALA A 63 11.20 -23.38 -22.04
C ALA A 63 10.18 -23.40 -23.18
N ASP A 64 10.40 -24.27 -24.15
CA ASP A 64 9.44 -24.63 -25.20
C ASP A 64 8.95 -23.51 -26.13
N ILE A 65 9.60 -22.34 -26.14
CA ILE A 65 9.32 -21.24 -27.07
C ILE A 65 10.45 -21.06 -28.09
N GLU A 66 10.11 -21.01 -29.37
CA GLU A 66 11.04 -20.78 -30.47
C GLU A 66 10.56 -19.59 -31.34
N PRO A 67 11.43 -18.63 -31.71
CA PRO A 67 12.80 -18.42 -31.21
C PRO A 67 12.90 -18.18 -29.69
N ALA A 68 14.01 -18.56 -29.07
CA ALA A 68 14.14 -18.51 -27.61
C ALA A 68 13.87 -17.10 -27.02
N VAL A 69 13.06 -17.05 -25.96
CA VAL A 69 12.90 -15.89 -25.07
C VAL A 69 13.85 -16.09 -23.89
N TRP A 70 14.78 -15.15 -23.67
CA TRP A 70 15.79 -15.30 -22.61
C TRP A 70 16.30 -13.95 -22.10
N ARG A 71 16.84 -13.96 -20.88
CA ARG A 71 17.52 -12.81 -20.25
C ARG A 71 18.84 -13.26 -19.63
N ARG A 72 19.81 -12.37 -19.59
CA ARG A 72 21.03 -12.49 -18.81
C ARG A 72 21.05 -11.39 -17.79
N PHE A 73 21.21 -11.73 -16.52
CA PHE A 73 21.21 -10.77 -15.43
C PHE A 73 22.22 -11.16 -14.35
N THR A 74 22.60 -10.18 -13.53
CA THR A 74 23.40 -10.39 -12.33
C THR A 74 22.53 -10.45 -11.09
N ILE A 75 22.97 -11.20 -10.08
CA ILE A 75 22.40 -11.20 -8.73
C ILE A 75 23.49 -11.55 -7.71
N ASN A 76 23.36 -11.09 -6.47
CA ASN A 76 24.26 -11.50 -5.40
C ASN A 76 23.99 -12.95 -5.00
N SER A 77 25.03 -13.69 -4.65
CA SER A 77 24.95 -15.10 -4.29
C SER A 77 24.18 -15.33 -2.98
N ASP A 78 24.16 -14.33 -2.10
CA ASP A 78 23.45 -14.31 -0.82
C ASP A 78 21.99 -13.87 -0.91
N ALA A 79 21.52 -13.50 -2.10
CA ALA A 79 20.11 -13.25 -2.33
C ALA A 79 19.30 -14.52 -1.99
N THR A 80 18.10 -14.33 -1.49
CA THR A 80 17.13 -15.40 -1.23
C THR A 80 16.41 -15.79 -2.52
N LEU A 81 15.77 -16.97 -2.54
CA LEU A 81 14.93 -17.38 -3.67
C LEU A 81 13.76 -16.41 -3.96
N PRO A 82 13.07 -15.81 -2.97
CA PRO A 82 12.14 -14.70 -3.22
C PRO A 82 12.77 -13.50 -3.94
N GLU A 83 13.99 -13.10 -3.57
CA GLU A 83 14.70 -12.00 -4.26
C GLU A 83 15.12 -12.39 -5.68
N LEU A 84 15.44 -13.66 -5.93
CA LEU A 84 15.67 -14.19 -7.27
C LEU A 84 14.37 -14.17 -8.11
N HIS A 85 13.24 -14.57 -7.52
CA HIS A 85 11.92 -14.49 -8.15
C HIS A 85 11.59 -13.06 -8.58
N ASP A 86 11.77 -12.08 -7.69
CA ASP A 86 11.59 -10.66 -7.98
C ASP A 86 12.41 -10.22 -9.21
N VAL A 87 13.69 -10.59 -9.26
CA VAL A 87 14.55 -10.25 -10.39
C VAL A 87 14.10 -10.93 -11.68
N ILE A 88 13.68 -12.21 -11.62
CA ILE A 88 13.13 -12.93 -12.78
C ILE A 88 11.88 -12.21 -13.31
N GLN A 89 10.93 -11.87 -12.44
CA GLN A 89 9.71 -11.14 -12.79
C GLN A 89 10.05 -9.82 -13.51
N ASP A 90 10.99 -9.05 -12.96
CA ASP A 90 11.39 -7.76 -13.52
C ASP A 90 12.09 -7.88 -14.89
N VAL A 91 12.98 -8.87 -15.07
CA VAL A 91 13.69 -9.07 -16.35
C VAL A 91 12.79 -9.69 -17.42
N MET A 92 11.85 -10.56 -17.03
CA MET A 92 10.87 -11.14 -17.96
C MET A 92 9.77 -10.14 -18.32
N GLY A 93 9.47 -9.20 -17.40
CA GLY A 93 8.45 -8.17 -17.58
C GLY A 93 7.05 -8.62 -17.17
N TRP A 94 6.96 -9.49 -16.17
CA TRP A 94 5.72 -9.98 -15.59
C TRP A 94 5.28 -9.18 -14.36
N GLU A 95 4.08 -9.46 -13.90
CA GLU A 95 3.35 -8.67 -12.90
C GLU A 95 3.25 -9.36 -11.53
N ASP A 96 3.86 -10.53 -11.35
CA ASP A 96 3.86 -11.29 -10.10
C ASP A 96 2.44 -11.57 -9.56
N ARG A 97 1.56 -12.02 -10.44
CA ARG A 97 0.12 -12.24 -10.17
C ARG A 97 -0.23 -13.67 -9.81
N HIS A 98 0.71 -14.60 -9.99
CA HIS A 98 0.46 -16.03 -9.89
C HIS A 98 1.48 -16.71 -8.96
N LEU A 99 1.14 -17.93 -8.52
CA LEU A 99 2.05 -18.74 -7.70
C LEU A 99 3.28 -19.16 -8.52
N HIS A 100 4.40 -19.34 -7.83
CA HIS A 100 5.64 -19.85 -8.41
C HIS A 100 6.32 -20.90 -7.53
N MET A 101 7.28 -21.60 -8.13
CA MET A 101 8.23 -22.47 -7.41
C MET A 101 9.57 -22.55 -8.12
N PHE A 102 10.61 -22.90 -7.37
CA PHE A 102 11.90 -23.30 -7.89
C PHE A 102 12.09 -24.81 -7.74
N PHE A 103 12.89 -25.43 -8.62
CA PHE A 103 13.19 -26.85 -8.51
C PHE A 103 14.58 -27.23 -9.02
N VAL A 104 15.18 -28.22 -8.36
CA VAL A 104 16.44 -28.85 -8.77
C VAL A 104 16.15 -30.26 -9.27
N GLY A 105 16.39 -30.49 -10.56
CA GLY A 105 16.12 -31.74 -11.27
C GLY A 105 15.34 -31.52 -12.57
N ASP A 106 15.01 -32.60 -13.26
CA ASP A 106 14.41 -32.53 -14.61
C ASP A 106 12.87 -32.49 -14.61
N ASP A 107 12.21 -32.90 -13.52
CA ASP A 107 10.74 -33.00 -13.43
C ASP A 107 10.24 -32.52 -12.05
N PRO A 108 9.70 -31.28 -11.95
CA PRO A 108 9.22 -30.72 -10.69
C PRO A 108 8.14 -31.57 -10.02
N TYR A 109 7.33 -32.30 -10.78
CA TYR A 109 6.16 -33.02 -10.25
C TYR A 109 6.45 -34.48 -9.91
N ARG A 110 7.70 -34.94 -10.07
CA ARG A 110 8.05 -36.36 -9.85
C ARG A 110 9.35 -36.58 -9.13
N THR A 111 10.44 -35.95 -9.56
CA THR A 111 11.79 -36.34 -9.14
C THR A 111 12.64 -35.19 -8.62
N SER A 112 12.22 -33.95 -8.83
CA SER A 112 12.98 -32.78 -8.41
C SER A 112 12.75 -32.44 -6.94
N ARG A 113 13.76 -31.81 -6.34
CA ARG A 113 13.57 -31.10 -5.07
C ARG A 113 12.92 -29.75 -5.37
N ARG A 114 11.81 -29.42 -4.71
CA ARG A 114 11.07 -28.17 -4.91
C ARG A 114 11.26 -27.21 -3.74
N TYR A 115 11.36 -25.92 -4.08
CA TYR A 115 11.29 -24.80 -3.16
C TYR A 115 10.06 -23.98 -3.53
N GLU A 116 9.12 -23.85 -2.61
CA GLU A 116 7.78 -23.33 -2.86
C GLU A 116 7.50 -22.15 -1.94
N MET A 117 6.73 -21.19 -2.47
CA MET A 117 6.25 -20.06 -1.69
C MET A 117 5.27 -20.51 -0.61
N LYS A 118 5.20 -19.75 0.48
CA LYS A 118 4.34 -20.07 1.62
C LYS A 118 2.88 -20.31 1.23
N SER A 119 2.31 -19.48 0.35
CA SER A 119 0.91 -19.62 -0.08
C SER A 119 0.65 -20.91 -0.85
N ALA A 120 1.61 -21.40 -1.64
CA ALA A 120 1.49 -22.68 -2.33
C ALA A 120 1.46 -23.83 -1.32
N LEU A 121 2.34 -23.81 -0.32
CA LEU A 121 2.36 -24.81 0.76
C LEU A 121 1.10 -24.74 1.64
N GLU A 122 0.56 -23.56 1.92
CA GLU A 122 -0.65 -23.44 2.74
C GLU A 122 -1.91 -23.98 2.03
N GLU A 123 -1.95 -23.95 0.70
CA GLU A 123 -3.13 -24.35 -0.08
C GLU A 123 -3.00 -25.76 -0.70
N TRP A 124 -1.81 -26.17 -1.14
CA TRP A 124 -1.59 -27.36 -1.97
C TRP A 124 -0.37 -28.21 -1.56
N ASP A 125 0.02 -28.21 -0.27
CA ASP A 125 1.16 -29.02 0.19
C ASP A 125 0.90 -30.54 0.06
N ASP A 126 1.69 -31.17 -0.81
CA ASP A 126 1.76 -32.63 -0.99
C ASP A 126 2.84 -33.28 -0.10
N GLY A 127 3.52 -32.49 0.74
CA GLY A 127 4.57 -32.90 1.66
C GLY A 127 5.97 -32.98 1.04
N ALA A 128 6.15 -32.63 -0.23
CA ALA A 128 7.43 -32.70 -0.94
C ALA A 128 8.12 -31.33 -1.11
N GLY A 129 7.40 -30.22 -0.91
CA GLY A 129 7.93 -28.86 -1.02
C GLY A 129 8.72 -28.42 0.21
N THR A 130 9.72 -27.55 0.00
CA THR A 130 10.43 -26.83 1.06
C THR A 130 10.12 -25.34 0.94
N LEU A 131 9.97 -24.62 2.05
CA LEU A 131 9.72 -23.17 2.01
C LEU A 131 10.94 -22.42 1.43
N GLU A 132 10.69 -21.50 0.51
CA GLU A 132 11.76 -20.75 -0.19
C GLU A 132 12.39 -19.60 0.63
N ASP A 133 11.66 -18.99 1.57
CA ASP A 133 12.02 -17.73 2.27
C ASP A 133 13.41 -17.68 2.93
N GLY A 134 14.00 -18.85 3.23
CA GLY A 134 15.29 -18.98 3.89
C GLY A 134 16.41 -19.55 3.02
N VAL A 135 16.14 -19.88 1.76
CA VAL A 135 17.10 -20.53 0.86
C VAL A 135 17.82 -19.47 0.04
N ARG A 136 19.15 -19.43 0.13
CA ARG A 136 19.98 -18.55 -0.68
C ARG A 136 20.21 -19.11 -2.08
N VAL A 137 20.47 -18.21 -3.03
CA VAL A 137 20.80 -18.58 -4.40
C VAL A 137 22.03 -19.47 -4.46
N ASP A 138 23.09 -19.21 -3.68
CA ASP A 138 24.30 -20.05 -3.64
C ASP A 138 24.14 -21.42 -2.96
N GLU A 139 23.01 -21.69 -2.31
CA GLU A 139 22.67 -23.03 -1.85
C GLU A 139 22.18 -23.94 -2.99
N VAL A 140 21.75 -23.35 -4.11
CA VAL A 140 21.20 -24.08 -5.26
C VAL A 140 21.92 -23.80 -6.59
N LEU A 141 22.65 -22.69 -6.68
CA LEU A 141 23.42 -22.22 -7.84
C LEU A 141 24.83 -21.77 -7.38
N GLY A 142 25.67 -22.73 -7.00
CA GLY A 142 26.97 -22.50 -6.35
C GLY A 142 28.17 -22.54 -7.29
N ALA A 143 28.02 -23.04 -8.51
CA ALA A 143 29.10 -23.17 -9.48
C ALA A 143 28.66 -22.77 -10.91
N VAL A 144 29.63 -22.38 -11.74
CA VAL A 144 29.39 -22.17 -13.17
C VAL A 144 28.87 -23.46 -13.80
N GLY A 145 27.76 -23.35 -14.53
CA GLY A 145 27.06 -24.48 -15.15
C GLY A 145 25.95 -25.09 -14.28
N ASP A 146 25.81 -24.70 -13.01
CA ASP A 146 24.67 -25.09 -12.19
C ASP A 146 23.36 -24.59 -12.80
N ARG A 147 22.30 -25.38 -12.59
CA ARG A 147 20.99 -25.17 -13.21
C ARG A 147 19.89 -25.20 -12.17
N LEU A 148 18.92 -24.34 -12.36
CA LEU A 148 17.71 -24.26 -11.53
C LEU A 148 16.49 -24.12 -12.44
N GLY A 149 15.45 -24.89 -12.15
CA GLY A 149 14.14 -24.72 -12.75
C GLY A 149 13.33 -23.68 -12.00
N TYR A 150 12.53 -22.90 -12.71
CA TYR A 150 11.59 -21.93 -12.15
C TYR A 150 10.27 -22.03 -12.91
N GLU A 151 9.19 -22.33 -12.21
CA GLU A 151 7.84 -22.38 -12.78
C GLU A 151 7.01 -21.22 -12.22
N TYR A 152 6.42 -20.44 -13.12
CA TYR A 152 5.52 -19.35 -12.80
C TYR A 152 4.14 -19.61 -13.42
N ASP A 153 3.10 -19.28 -12.68
CA ASP A 153 1.71 -19.56 -13.01
C ASP A 153 1.44 -21.06 -13.22
N PHE A 154 1.05 -21.75 -12.15
CA PHE A 154 0.67 -23.18 -12.22
C PHE A 154 -0.57 -23.44 -13.12
N GLY A 155 -1.29 -22.40 -13.52
CA GLY A 155 -2.35 -22.50 -14.52
C GLY A 155 -1.79 -22.61 -15.94
N ASP A 156 -0.98 -21.63 -16.35
CA ASP A 156 -0.41 -21.54 -17.70
C ASP A 156 0.88 -22.37 -17.88
N GLY A 157 1.57 -22.72 -16.79
CA GLY A 157 2.70 -23.63 -16.71
C GLY A 157 4.01 -23.05 -17.27
N TRP A 158 4.34 -21.79 -16.98
CA TRP A 158 5.54 -21.16 -17.56
C TRP A 158 6.83 -21.64 -16.88
N THR A 159 7.50 -22.60 -17.51
CA THR A 159 8.77 -23.15 -17.03
C THR A 159 9.97 -22.39 -17.61
N HIS A 160 10.95 -22.09 -16.76
CA HIS A 160 12.22 -21.46 -17.10
C HIS A 160 13.38 -22.30 -16.64
N HIS A 161 14.46 -22.20 -17.39
CA HIS A 161 15.75 -22.78 -17.03
C HIS A 161 16.75 -21.67 -16.77
N LEU A 162 17.28 -21.65 -15.55
CA LEU A 162 18.36 -20.79 -15.12
C LEU A 162 19.68 -21.55 -15.24
N VAL A 163 20.72 -20.89 -15.71
CA VAL A 163 22.09 -21.43 -15.77
C VAL A 163 23.07 -20.36 -15.30
N VAL A 164 23.96 -20.71 -14.38
CA VAL A 164 25.09 -19.84 -13.98
C VAL A 164 26.12 -19.83 -15.10
N GLU A 165 26.34 -18.67 -15.71
CA GLU A 165 27.35 -18.50 -16.78
C GLU A 165 28.67 -17.95 -16.23
N GLU A 166 28.65 -17.17 -15.16
CA GLU A 166 29.84 -16.56 -14.55
C GLU A 166 29.65 -16.34 -13.05
N ILE A 167 30.75 -16.41 -12.31
CA ILE A 167 30.86 -16.02 -10.90
C ILE A 167 31.99 -14.99 -10.81
N SER A 168 31.71 -13.84 -10.19
CA SER A 168 32.63 -12.72 -10.09
C SER A 168 32.57 -12.06 -8.70
N PRO A 169 33.55 -11.23 -8.31
CA PRO A 169 33.43 -10.40 -7.11
C PRO A 169 32.21 -9.47 -7.19
N VAL A 170 31.60 -9.17 -6.04
CA VAL A 170 30.42 -8.28 -5.98
C VAL A 170 30.74 -6.90 -6.57
N ALA A 171 29.96 -6.51 -7.58
CA ALA A 171 30.17 -5.28 -8.34
C ALA A 171 28.91 -4.40 -8.46
N GLY A 172 27.97 -4.51 -7.51
CA GLY A 172 26.75 -3.69 -7.49
C GLY A 172 25.54 -4.47 -6.97
N THR A 173 24.37 -4.15 -7.51
CA THR A 173 23.11 -4.88 -7.28
C THR A 173 22.72 -5.67 -8.53
N ALA A 174 21.58 -6.35 -8.49
CA ALA A 174 21.03 -7.02 -9.65
C ALA A 174 20.86 -6.06 -10.85
N ALA A 175 21.18 -6.55 -12.05
CA ALA A 175 21.03 -5.81 -13.29
C ALA A 175 20.84 -6.78 -14.47
N CYS A 176 19.93 -6.44 -15.37
CA CYS A 176 19.85 -7.09 -16.68
C CYS A 176 21.02 -6.62 -17.55
N LEU A 177 21.74 -7.59 -18.12
CA LEU A 177 22.88 -7.37 -19.00
C LEU A 177 22.50 -7.50 -20.47
N ASP A 178 21.63 -8.46 -20.80
CA ASP A 178 21.27 -8.79 -22.18
C ASP A 178 19.95 -9.59 -22.24
N GLY A 179 19.38 -9.75 -23.42
CA GLY A 179 18.20 -10.59 -23.64
C GLY A 179 17.61 -10.46 -25.03
N ALA A 180 16.66 -11.35 -25.34
CA ALA A 180 15.95 -11.33 -26.62
C ALA A 180 14.46 -11.68 -26.47
N ARG A 181 13.65 -11.04 -27.32
CA ARG A 181 12.17 -11.17 -27.45
C ARG A 181 11.39 -10.78 -26.20
N ALA A 182 10.17 -10.29 -26.40
CA ALA A 182 9.25 -10.09 -25.28
C ALA A 182 8.86 -11.44 -24.64
N CYS A 183 8.63 -11.42 -23.33
CA CYS A 183 8.01 -12.55 -22.64
C CYS A 183 6.51 -12.60 -22.94
N PRO A 184 5.86 -13.78 -22.97
CA PRO A 184 4.41 -13.86 -23.16
C PRO A 184 3.64 -12.97 -22.18
N PRO A 185 2.55 -12.30 -22.62
CA PRO A 185 1.69 -11.57 -21.70
C PRO A 185 1.12 -12.45 -20.59
N GLU A 186 0.85 -11.84 -19.43
CA GLU A 186 0.08 -12.47 -18.35
C GLU A 186 -1.25 -13.03 -18.86
N ASP A 187 -1.70 -14.14 -18.28
CA ASP A 187 -3.01 -14.76 -18.55
C ASP A 187 -3.26 -15.11 -20.04
N CYS A 188 -2.21 -15.31 -20.85
CA CYS A 188 -2.38 -15.56 -22.29
C CYS A 188 -2.77 -17.02 -22.63
N GLY A 189 -2.89 -17.91 -21.65
CA GLY A 189 -3.33 -19.30 -21.84
C GLY A 189 -2.18 -20.25 -22.16
N GLY A 190 -1.03 -20.02 -21.52
CA GLY A 190 0.19 -20.78 -21.69
C GLY A 190 0.75 -20.69 -23.10
N ARG A 191 1.66 -21.61 -23.43
CA ARG A 191 2.32 -21.67 -24.73
C ARG A 191 1.33 -21.65 -25.90
N SER A 192 0.26 -22.45 -25.81
CA SER A 192 -0.70 -22.58 -26.90
C SER A 192 -1.46 -21.28 -27.19
N GLY A 193 -1.81 -20.54 -26.14
CA GLY A 193 -2.46 -19.26 -26.26
C GLY A 193 -1.52 -18.18 -26.77
N TYR A 194 -0.26 -18.18 -26.33
CA TYR A 194 0.78 -17.30 -26.87
C TYR A 194 1.05 -17.53 -28.37
N ASP A 195 1.17 -18.80 -28.81
CA ASP A 195 1.34 -19.13 -30.22
C ASP A 195 0.15 -18.66 -31.07
N LYS A 196 -1.08 -18.77 -30.54
CA LYS A 196 -2.28 -18.24 -31.18
C LYS A 196 -2.22 -16.72 -31.26
N LEU A 197 -1.86 -16.04 -30.16
CA LEU A 197 -1.74 -14.59 -30.07
C LEU A 197 -0.79 -14.06 -31.16
N LEU A 198 0.43 -14.58 -31.24
CA LEU A 198 1.41 -14.13 -32.24
C LEU A 198 0.92 -14.31 -33.67
N LYS A 199 0.28 -15.46 -33.98
CA LYS A 199 -0.30 -15.72 -35.31
C LYS A 199 -1.40 -14.72 -35.67
N VAL A 200 -2.30 -14.43 -34.74
CA VAL A 200 -3.42 -13.49 -34.95
C VAL A 200 -2.92 -12.05 -35.08
N LEU A 201 -1.90 -11.65 -34.31
CA LEU A 201 -1.34 -10.31 -34.38
C LEU A 201 -0.51 -10.09 -35.67
N ALA A 202 0.10 -11.13 -36.22
CA ALA A 202 0.84 -11.05 -37.47
C ALA A 202 -0.06 -10.90 -38.71
N ASP A 203 -1.29 -11.40 -38.66
CA ASP A 203 -2.27 -11.32 -39.75
C ASP A 203 -3.29 -10.19 -39.50
N THR A 204 -3.08 -9.04 -40.15
CA THR A 204 -3.97 -7.87 -40.00
C THR A 204 -5.37 -8.09 -40.56
N ASP A 205 -5.55 -9.09 -41.43
CA ASP A 205 -6.85 -9.44 -42.02
C ASP A 205 -7.56 -10.54 -41.23
N HIS A 206 -6.92 -11.10 -40.20
CA HIS A 206 -7.54 -12.11 -39.35
C HIS A 206 -8.80 -11.57 -38.66
N PRO A 207 -9.94 -12.29 -38.66
CA PRO A 207 -11.18 -11.81 -38.04
C PRO A 207 -11.06 -11.42 -36.57
N GLU A 208 -10.15 -12.07 -35.82
CA GLU A 208 -9.87 -11.76 -34.41
C GLU A 208 -8.77 -10.71 -34.21
N HIS A 209 -8.12 -10.17 -35.26
CA HIS A 209 -6.95 -9.29 -35.14
C HIS A 209 -7.19 -8.09 -34.22
N ASN A 210 -8.25 -7.32 -34.48
CA ASN A 210 -8.56 -6.12 -33.70
C ASN A 210 -8.91 -6.45 -32.24
N HIS A 211 -9.64 -7.54 -32.02
CA HIS A 211 -9.99 -7.99 -30.67
C HIS A 211 -8.74 -8.41 -29.91
N MET A 212 -7.87 -9.21 -30.52
CA MET A 212 -6.66 -9.71 -29.88
C MET A 212 -5.63 -8.60 -29.65
N LYS A 213 -5.53 -7.63 -30.57
CA LYS A 213 -4.71 -6.43 -30.37
C LYS A 213 -5.21 -5.57 -29.21
N GLN A 214 -6.52 -5.43 -29.06
CA GLN A 214 -7.11 -4.74 -27.91
C GLN A 214 -6.84 -5.49 -26.60
N TRP A 215 -6.97 -6.82 -26.61
CA TRP A 215 -6.69 -7.67 -25.45
C TRP A 215 -5.21 -7.62 -25.04
N ALA A 216 -4.29 -7.71 -26.00
CA ALA A 216 -2.85 -7.66 -25.77
C ALA A 216 -2.33 -6.28 -25.32
N GLY A 217 -3.16 -5.24 -25.41
CA GLY A 217 -2.85 -3.91 -24.92
C GLY A 217 -1.57 -3.32 -25.53
N SER A 218 -0.58 -3.03 -24.68
CA SER A 218 0.72 -2.48 -25.07
C SER A 218 1.78 -3.53 -25.41
N PHE A 219 1.39 -4.81 -25.56
CA PHE A 219 2.33 -5.86 -25.92
C PHE A 219 2.95 -5.60 -27.29
N GLU A 220 4.28 -5.60 -27.32
CA GLU A 220 5.08 -5.55 -28.53
C GLU A 220 6.13 -6.66 -28.42
N GLU A 221 6.39 -7.39 -29.50
CA GLU A 221 7.34 -8.51 -29.51
C GLU A 221 8.81 -8.03 -29.51
N ARG A 222 9.16 -7.12 -28.61
CA ARG A 222 10.50 -6.56 -28.44
C ARG A 222 10.93 -6.59 -26.99
N PHE A 223 12.24 -6.67 -26.79
CA PHE A 223 12.87 -6.57 -25.48
C PHE A 223 13.90 -5.44 -25.48
N ALA A 224 13.96 -4.70 -24.37
CA ALA A 224 14.99 -3.71 -24.13
C ALA A 224 15.55 -3.90 -22.71
N VAL A 225 16.87 -4.01 -22.61
CA VAL A 225 17.60 -4.11 -21.33
C VAL A 225 17.30 -2.93 -20.41
N ALA A 226 17.14 -1.73 -20.97
CA ALA A 226 16.81 -0.54 -20.21
C ALA A 226 15.45 -0.66 -19.49
N ASP A 227 14.44 -1.26 -20.12
CA ASP A 227 13.12 -1.43 -19.51
C ASP A 227 13.17 -2.42 -18.34
N ALA A 228 13.92 -3.52 -18.48
CA ALA A 228 14.16 -4.47 -17.38
C ALA A 228 14.89 -3.81 -16.21
N ASN A 229 15.96 -3.05 -16.48
CA ASN A 229 16.71 -2.34 -15.43
C ASN A 229 15.88 -1.24 -14.75
N ASN A 230 14.95 -0.60 -15.47
CA ASN A 230 14.01 0.34 -14.87
C ASN A 230 13.06 -0.36 -13.87
N ARG A 231 12.58 -1.56 -14.20
CA ARG A 231 11.74 -2.36 -13.27
C ARG A 231 12.51 -2.77 -12.01
N ILE A 232 13.73 -3.30 -12.18
CA ILE A 232 14.62 -3.66 -11.06
C ILE A 232 14.86 -2.44 -10.15
N ALA A 233 15.20 -1.29 -10.75
CA ALA A 233 15.45 -0.06 -9.99
C ALA A 233 14.20 0.43 -9.25
N LEU A 234 13.02 0.36 -9.88
CA LEU A 234 11.75 0.74 -9.27
C LEU A 234 11.42 -0.17 -8.07
N ARG A 235 11.50 -1.49 -8.24
CA ARG A 235 11.27 -2.45 -7.15
C ARG A 235 12.19 -2.18 -5.97
N ARG A 236 13.49 -2.03 -6.24
CA ARG A 236 14.47 -1.69 -5.21
C ARG A 236 14.12 -0.40 -4.47
N ALA A 237 13.74 0.65 -5.20
CA ALA A 237 13.34 1.92 -4.59
C ALA A 237 12.10 1.77 -3.70
N VAL A 238 11.13 0.96 -4.10
CA VAL A 238 9.93 0.63 -3.31
C VAL A 238 10.32 -0.17 -2.06
N THR A 239 11.20 -1.16 -2.15
CA THR A 239 11.69 -1.95 -1.01
C THR A 239 12.43 -1.06 0.00
N GLU A 240 13.33 -0.19 -0.46
CA GLU A 240 14.03 0.78 0.39
C GLU A 240 13.07 1.79 1.04
N LEU A 241 12.05 2.24 0.30
CA LEU A 241 10.99 3.09 0.83
C LEU A 241 10.16 2.36 1.89
N ALA A 242 9.77 1.11 1.65
CA ALA A 242 9.03 0.28 2.59
C ALA A 242 9.80 0.11 3.90
N GLY A 243 11.12 -0.10 3.84
CA GLY A 243 12.01 -0.14 5.01
C GLY A 243 11.95 1.15 5.83
N ARG A 244 12.13 2.31 5.17
CA ARG A 244 12.03 3.63 5.82
C ARG A 244 10.66 3.89 6.42
N VAL A 245 9.59 3.50 5.73
CA VAL A 245 8.21 3.64 6.20
C VAL A 245 7.96 2.82 7.46
N ARG A 246 8.44 1.56 7.50
CA ARG A 246 8.34 0.71 8.71
C ARG A 246 9.09 1.31 9.90
N GLU A 247 10.28 1.88 9.66
CA GLU A 247 11.10 2.49 10.70
C GLU A 247 10.49 3.80 11.23
N ARG A 248 10.03 4.67 10.32
CA ARG A 248 9.67 6.07 10.65
C ARG A 248 8.18 6.34 10.80
N LEU A 249 7.32 5.52 10.20
CA LEU A 249 5.87 5.66 10.21
C LEU A 249 5.19 4.36 10.71
N PRO A 250 5.53 3.85 11.92
CA PRO A 250 5.09 2.54 12.40
C PRO A 250 3.58 2.32 12.42
N LYS A 251 2.75 3.37 12.49
CA LYS A 251 1.28 3.23 12.41
C LYS A 251 0.80 2.68 11.07
N LEU A 252 1.61 2.75 10.01
CA LEU A 252 1.30 2.14 8.71
C LEU A 252 1.56 0.63 8.68
N GLY A 253 2.24 0.04 9.68
CA GLY A 253 2.62 -1.38 9.68
C GLY A 253 1.44 -2.31 9.42
N SER A 254 0.36 -2.20 10.20
CA SER A 254 -0.83 -3.06 10.03
C SER A 254 -1.59 -2.87 8.71
N LEU A 255 -1.38 -1.73 8.03
CA LEU A 255 -1.92 -1.49 6.69
C LEU A 255 -1.05 -2.23 5.68
N LEU A 256 0.27 -2.06 5.75
CA LEU A 256 1.23 -2.67 4.85
C LEU A 256 1.36 -4.19 5.02
N GLU A 257 1.04 -4.74 6.19
CA GLU A 257 0.94 -6.19 6.40
C GLU A 257 -0.23 -6.82 5.63
N ARG A 258 -1.30 -6.06 5.37
CA ARG A 258 -2.48 -6.54 4.62
C ARG A 258 -2.39 -6.26 3.12
N GLY A 259 -1.53 -5.33 2.74
CA GLY A 259 -1.22 -4.96 1.37
C GLY A 259 0.19 -4.38 1.36
N PRO A 260 1.20 -5.19 1.03
CA PRO A 260 2.57 -4.70 0.85
C PRO A 260 2.63 -3.48 -0.06
N LEU A 261 3.63 -2.61 0.16
CA LEU A 261 3.68 -1.28 -0.44
C LEU A 261 3.67 -1.33 -1.98
N GLU A 262 4.32 -2.33 -2.55
CA GLU A 262 4.38 -2.68 -3.96
C GLU A 262 3.01 -2.96 -4.60
N TYR A 263 2.01 -3.38 -3.83
CA TYR A 263 0.65 -3.65 -4.34
C TYR A 263 -0.23 -2.40 -4.35
N HIS A 264 0.25 -1.29 -3.82
CA HIS A 264 -0.46 -0.03 -3.84
C HIS A 264 -0.09 0.80 -5.06
N PRO A 265 -1.05 1.21 -5.91
CA PRO A 265 -0.74 1.90 -7.16
C PRO A 265 -0.23 3.33 -6.98
N ASP A 266 -0.66 4.03 -5.92
CA ASP A 266 -0.31 5.46 -5.68
C ASP A 266 0.55 5.67 -4.43
N LEU A 267 0.50 4.72 -3.50
CA LEU A 267 1.05 4.91 -2.16
C LEU A 267 2.58 5.10 -2.18
N PRO A 268 3.37 4.36 -2.99
CA PRO A 268 4.81 4.58 -3.09
C PRO A 268 5.15 6.02 -3.51
N ASP A 269 4.50 6.56 -4.55
CA ASP A 269 4.77 7.90 -5.06
C ASP A 269 4.40 9.02 -4.07
N VAL A 270 3.34 8.81 -3.27
CA VAL A 270 2.98 9.74 -2.20
C VAL A 270 3.97 9.68 -1.06
N LEU A 271 4.38 8.48 -0.64
CA LEU A 271 5.36 8.28 0.44
C LEU A 271 6.76 8.76 0.05
N ALA A 272 7.15 8.67 -1.22
CA ALA A 272 8.41 9.21 -1.72
C ALA A 272 8.51 10.75 -1.60
N ARG A 273 7.37 11.45 -1.49
CA ARG A 273 7.30 12.91 -1.26
C ARG A 273 7.27 13.29 0.22
N VAL A 274 7.19 12.32 1.13
CA VAL A 274 7.17 12.57 2.57
C VAL A 274 8.58 12.88 3.05
N ASP A 275 8.70 13.98 3.79
CA ASP A 275 9.90 14.23 4.59
C ASP A 275 9.83 13.37 5.85
N PHE A 276 10.71 12.37 5.95
CA PHE A 276 10.76 11.44 7.09
C PHE A 276 11.57 12.00 8.27
N ASP A 277 12.39 13.03 8.03
CA ASP A 277 13.32 13.62 9.01
C ASP A 277 12.81 14.99 9.46
N VAL A 278 11.50 15.08 9.69
CA VAL A 278 10.83 16.31 10.09
C VAL A 278 11.51 16.92 11.31
N ALA A 279 11.86 18.20 11.19
CA ALA A 279 12.53 18.97 12.22
C ALA A 279 11.72 19.03 13.54
N GLN A 280 12.40 19.44 14.62
CA GLN A 280 11.74 19.69 15.91
C GLN A 280 10.52 20.60 15.74
N LEU A 281 9.47 20.31 16.54
CA LEU A 281 8.22 21.07 16.56
C LEU A 281 8.46 22.58 16.61
N ASP A 282 8.02 23.30 15.58
CA ASP A 282 7.99 24.77 15.59
C ASP A 282 6.91 25.26 16.58
N PRO A 283 7.29 26.01 17.63
CA PRO A 283 6.33 26.56 18.60
C PRO A 283 5.27 27.47 17.96
N VAL A 284 5.62 28.21 16.89
CA VAL A 284 4.68 29.12 16.23
C VAL A 284 3.63 28.34 15.44
N ALA A 285 4.05 27.35 14.66
CA ALA A 285 3.16 26.41 14.01
C ALA A 285 2.27 25.67 15.02
N ALA A 286 2.83 25.18 16.14
CA ALA A 286 2.07 24.47 17.16
C ALA A 286 1.01 25.36 17.82
N ALA A 287 1.36 26.60 18.16
CA ALA A 287 0.42 27.58 18.69
C ALA A 287 -0.73 27.85 17.70
N SER A 288 -0.41 28.01 16.42
CA SER A 288 -1.40 28.29 15.37
C SER A 288 -2.34 27.10 15.13
N ALA A 289 -1.79 25.89 15.03
CA ALA A 289 -2.58 24.67 14.82
C ALA A 289 -3.48 24.35 16.03
N MET A 290 -3.00 24.58 17.24
CA MET A 290 -3.70 24.23 18.48
C MET A 290 -4.51 25.39 19.09
N GLU A 291 -4.56 26.55 18.42
CA GLU A 291 -5.24 27.76 18.87
C GLU A 291 -6.69 27.47 19.30
N LYS A 292 -7.47 26.80 18.45
CA LYS A 292 -8.89 26.51 18.67
C LYS A 292 -9.11 25.60 19.88
N LEU A 293 -8.24 24.60 20.07
CA LEU A 293 -8.30 23.70 21.21
C LEU A 293 -7.91 24.43 22.50
N THR A 294 -6.85 25.25 22.43
CA THR A 294 -6.38 26.10 23.54
C THR A 294 -7.48 27.05 24.00
N TRP A 295 -8.14 27.71 23.04
CA TRP A 295 -9.30 28.57 23.29
C TRP A 295 -10.43 27.81 23.98
N MET A 296 -10.79 26.61 23.49
CA MET A 296 -11.86 25.81 24.08
C MET A 296 -11.53 25.39 25.53
N LEU A 297 -10.28 24.99 25.80
CA LEU A 297 -9.86 24.63 27.16
C LEU A 297 -9.86 25.84 28.09
N ALA A 298 -9.45 27.02 27.61
CA ALA A 298 -9.53 28.26 28.37
C ALA A 298 -10.99 28.63 28.68
N ARG A 299 -11.89 28.51 27.69
CA ARG A 299 -13.31 28.78 27.83
C ARG A 299 -14.01 27.84 28.81
N VAL A 300 -13.66 26.55 28.79
CA VAL A 300 -14.16 25.58 29.77
C VAL A 300 -13.66 25.95 31.17
N GLY A 301 -12.40 26.37 31.31
CA GLY A 301 -11.87 26.88 32.57
C GLY A 301 -11.88 25.85 33.71
N ALA A 302 -11.65 26.30 34.94
CA ALA A 302 -11.68 25.45 36.13
C ALA A 302 -13.11 25.04 36.52
N ASP A 303 -14.06 25.95 36.33
CA ASP A 303 -15.46 25.75 36.72
C ASP A 303 -16.25 24.93 35.69
N GLY A 304 -15.80 24.84 34.45
CA GLY A 304 -16.54 24.18 33.38
C GLY A 304 -17.74 24.95 32.88
N ILE A 305 -18.40 24.38 31.87
CA ILE A 305 -19.59 24.95 31.22
C ILE A 305 -20.80 24.12 31.60
N THR A 306 -21.82 24.73 32.19
CA THR A 306 -23.13 24.09 32.39
C THR A 306 -23.83 23.97 31.05
N LEU A 307 -24.14 22.74 30.63
CA LEU A 307 -24.81 22.46 29.38
C LEU A 307 -26.31 22.77 29.48
N THR A 308 -26.94 22.98 28.33
CA THR A 308 -28.40 23.05 28.22
C THR A 308 -29.04 21.72 28.61
N ALA A 309 -30.36 21.70 28.85
CA ALA A 309 -31.10 20.47 29.16
C ALA A 309 -30.97 19.39 28.05
N ALA A 310 -30.77 19.82 26.80
CA ALA A 310 -30.52 18.94 25.66
C ALA A 310 -29.04 18.53 25.50
N GLY A 311 -28.16 18.92 26.42
CA GLY A 311 -26.74 18.55 26.44
C GLY A 311 -25.84 19.38 25.52
N TYR A 312 -26.34 20.49 24.95
CA TYR A 312 -25.57 21.41 24.10
C TYR A 312 -24.87 22.52 24.89
N LEU A 313 -23.83 23.11 24.31
CA LEU A 313 -23.22 24.34 24.76
C LEU A 313 -24.27 25.46 24.80
N PRO A 314 -24.28 26.30 25.85
CA PRO A 314 -25.19 27.43 25.94
C PRO A 314 -24.98 28.45 24.79
N PRO A 315 -26.03 29.16 24.35
CA PRO A 315 -25.91 30.14 23.28
C PRO A 315 -24.86 31.24 23.52
N LYS A 316 -24.61 31.63 24.77
CA LYS A 316 -23.56 32.59 25.12
C LYS A 316 -22.15 32.09 24.78
N ASP A 317 -21.91 30.80 24.92
CA ASP A 317 -20.62 30.18 24.67
C ASP A 317 -20.42 29.97 23.17
N VAL A 318 -21.48 29.57 22.45
CA VAL A 318 -21.49 29.51 20.99
C VAL A 318 -21.27 30.90 20.37
N ALA A 319 -21.89 31.94 20.92
CA ALA A 319 -21.69 33.32 20.45
C ALA A 319 -20.23 33.78 20.63
N ALA A 320 -19.61 33.47 21.78
CA ALA A 320 -18.20 33.77 22.03
C ALA A 320 -17.27 33.04 21.04
N MET A 321 -17.51 31.75 20.80
CA MET A 321 -16.76 30.97 19.80
C MET A 321 -16.81 31.62 18.41
N ARG A 322 -17.99 32.04 17.98
CA ARG A 322 -18.16 32.67 16.66
C ARG A 322 -17.44 34.00 16.53
N ALA A 323 -17.44 34.79 17.59
CA ALA A 323 -16.81 36.11 17.61
C ALA A 323 -15.29 36.00 17.70
N GLU A 324 -14.77 35.16 18.58
CA GLU A 324 -13.34 35.10 18.92
C GLU A 324 -12.53 34.18 18.00
N LEU A 325 -13.16 33.17 17.37
CA LEU A 325 -12.50 32.30 16.37
C LEU A 325 -12.81 32.73 14.93
N GLU A 326 -13.39 33.92 14.75
CA GLU A 326 -13.77 34.52 13.46
C GLU A 326 -14.73 33.68 12.59
N TRP A 327 -15.35 32.62 13.14
CA TRP A 327 -16.31 31.76 12.43
C TRP A 327 -17.66 32.43 12.13
N GLY A 328 -17.89 33.64 12.63
CA GLY A 328 -19.09 34.43 12.36
C GLY A 328 -19.09 35.17 11.02
N ALA A 329 -17.93 35.42 10.41
CA ALA A 329 -17.79 36.37 9.29
C ALA A 329 -18.39 35.89 7.96
N GLU A 330 -18.38 34.57 7.71
CA GLU A 330 -18.83 33.97 6.45
C GLU A 330 -20.17 33.21 6.56
N TRP A 331 -20.80 33.21 7.74
CA TRP A 331 -21.99 32.38 8.01
C TRP A 331 -23.30 33.13 7.74
N PHE A 332 -24.20 32.51 6.96
CA PHE A 332 -25.55 33.02 6.74
C PHE A 332 -26.43 32.78 7.98
N GLY A 333 -26.54 33.79 8.86
CA GLY A 333 -27.51 33.82 9.96
C GLY A 333 -26.93 34.14 11.34
N SER A 334 -27.82 34.46 12.29
CA SER A 334 -27.48 34.88 13.66
C SER A 334 -27.69 33.80 14.72
N SER A 335 -28.03 32.55 14.33
CA SER A 335 -28.29 31.47 15.30
C SER A 335 -27.07 31.19 16.17
N ASN A 336 -27.29 30.93 17.46
CA ASN A 336 -26.27 30.56 18.43
C ASN A 336 -26.53 29.18 19.06
N ARG A 337 -27.24 28.29 18.35
CA ARG A 337 -27.42 26.90 18.80
C ARG A 337 -26.26 26.05 18.30
N GLU A 338 -25.65 25.24 19.16
CA GLU A 338 -24.53 24.35 18.77
C GLU A 338 -24.88 23.47 17.55
N VAL A 339 -26.11 22.95 17.48
CA VAL A 339 -26.58 22.11 16.36
C VAL A 339 -26.59 22.81 15.01
N ASP A 340 -26.63 24.15 14.99
CA ASP A 340 -26.61 24.94 13.77
C ASP A 340 -25.18 25.28 13.32
N HIS A 341 -24.15 24.90 14.10
CA HIS A 341 -22.74 25.25 13.86
C HIS A 341 -21.85 24.01 13.82
N GLN A 342 -21.51 23.56 12.61
CA GLN A 342 -20.70 22.35 12.41
C GLN A 342 -19.30 22.49 13.03
N GLN A 343 -18.65 23.64 12.91
CA GLN A 343 -17.30 23.88 13.46
C GLN A 343 -17.29 23.85 14.99
N VAL A 344 -18.35 24.35 15.63
CA VAL A 344 -18.52 24.29 17.09
C VAL A 344 -18.67 22.86 17.54
N HIS A 345 -19.48 22.07 16.84
CA HIS A 345 -19.64 20.65 17.10
C HIS A 345 -18.30 19.89 16.95
N TRP A 346 -17.56 20.15 15.87
CA TRP A 346 -16.25 19.55 15.64
C TRP A 346 -15.25 19.87 16.74
N LEU A 347 -15.17 21.12 17.18
CA LEU A 347 -14.25 21.52 18.26
C LEU A 347 -14.59 20.81 19.57
N ARG A 348 -15.87 20.77 19.95
CA ARG A 348 -16.31 20.03 21.15
C ARG A 348 -16.04 18.53 21.03
N ALA A 349 -16.29 17.94 19.86
CA ALA A 349 -16.00 16.54 19.59
C ALA A 349 -14.50 16.25 19.72
N ALA A 350 -13.64 17.09 19.12
CA ALA A 350 -12.20 16.97 19.16
C ALA A 350 -11.63 16.99 20.59
N VAL A 351 -11.98 17.99 21.41
CA VAL A 351 -11.48 18.06 22.80
C VAL A 351 -12.00 16.91 23.68
N THR A 352 -13.17 16.36 23.35
CA THR A 352 -13.72 15.18 24.03
C THR A 352 -12.98 13.91 23.61
N GLN A 353 -12.77 13.73 22.32
CA GLN A 353 -12.08 12.57 21.74
C GLN A 353 -10.62 12.47 22.18
N LEU A 354 -9.95 13.61 22.30
CA LEU A 354 -8.61 13.73 22.89
C LEU A 354 -8.60 13.49 24.40
N GLY A 355 -9.75 13.37 25.06
CA GLY A 355 -9.85 13.15 26.50
C GLY A 355 -9.46 14.37 27.33
N LEU A 356 -9.53 15.57 26.74
CA LEU A 356 -9.17 16.83 27.40
C LEU A 356 -10.36 17.38 28.21
N VAL A 357 -11.58 17.03 27.82
CA VAL A 357 -12.81 17.36 28.54
C VAL A 357 -13.70 16.13 28.72
N ARG A 358 -14.63 16.21 29.68
CA ARG A 358 -15.67 15.21 29.91
C ARG A 358 -16.97 15.86 30.37
N VAL A 359 -18.10 15.21 30.12
CA VAL A 359 -19.39 15.63 30.68
C VAL A 359 -19.63 14.89 31.99
N LEU A 360 -19.94 15.63 33.06
CA LEU A 360 -20.31 15.08 34.36
C LEU A 360 -21.48 15.90 34.93
N LYS A 361 -22.59 15.22 35.24
CA LYS A 361 -23.79 15.84 35.83
C LYS A 361 -24.24 17.11 35.07
N GLY A 362 -24.31 17.04 33.75
CA GLY A 362 -24.72 18.16 32.89
C GLY A 362 -23.69 19.29 32.73
N ARG A 363 -22.46 19.13 33.21
CA ARG A 363 -21.37 20.10 33.05
C ARG A 363 -20.25 19.53 32.20
N LEU A 364 -19.75 20.33 31.25
CA LEU A 364 -18.52 20.05 30.53
C LEU A 364 -17.34 20.53 31.37
N LEU A 365 -16.46 19.61 31.77
CA LEU A 365 -15.33 19.87 32.67
C LEU A 365 -14.02 19.48 31.99
N ARG A 366 -12.94 20.22 32.27
CA ARG A 366 -11.59 19.78 31.90
C ARG A 366 -11.21 18.52 32.69
N THR A 367 -10.56 17.58 32.02
CA THR A 367 -9.92 16.43 32.68
C THR A 367 -8.61 16.87 33.33
N ARG A 368 -7.96 15.99 34.10
CA ARG A 368 -6.60 16.27 34.60
C ARG A 368 -5.64 16.60 33.46
N LEU A 369 -5.71 15.82 32.37
CA LEU A 369 -4.93 16.07 31.17
C LEU A 369 -5.27 17.41 30.51
N GLY A 370 -6.57 17.72 30.38
CA GLY A 370 -7.01 19.01 29.85
C GLY A 370 -6.51 20.20 30.67
N ASN A 371 -6.40 20.08 31.99
CA ASN A 371 -5.79 21.11 32.83
C ASN A 371 -4.28 21.25 32.56
N THR A 372 -3.56 20.13 32.44
CA THR A 372 -2.12 20.12 32.17
C THR A 372 -1.77 20.72 30.80
N LEU A 373 -2.59 20.46 29.77
CA LEU A 373 -2.29 20.85 28.39
C LEU A 373 -2.92 22.19 27.96
N ALA A 374 -3.77 22.81 28.79
CA ALA A 374 -4.57 23.98 28.41
C ALA A 374 -3.77 25.19 27.93
N THR A 375 -2.50 25.30 28.32
CA THR A 375 -1.62 26.44 27.99
C THR A 375 -0.31 25.96 27.34
N ASP A 376 -0.26 24.73 26.85
CA ASP A 376 0.94 24.13 26.25
C ASP A 376 0.62 23.59 24.84
N PRO A 377 0.67 24.45 23.81
CA PRO A 377 0.36 24.07 22.44
C PRO A 377 1.27 22.97 21.89
N LEU A 378 2.54 22.93 22.30
CA LEU A 378 3.49 21.90 21.87
C LEU A 378 3.09 20.53 22.38
N ARG A 379 2.80 20.39 23.68
CA ARG A 379 2.32 19.12 24.22
C ARG A 379 0.92 18.76 23.74
N LEU A 380 0.08 19.76 23.46
CA LEU A 380 -1.24 19.54 22.88
C LEU A 380 -1.15 19.01 21.46
N TRP A 381 -0.20 19.50 20.65
CA TRP A 381 0.13 18.94 19.34
C TRP A 381 0.58 17.49 19.46
N SER A 382 1.59 17.21 20.28
CA SER A 382 2.12 15.85 20.45
C SER A 382 1.03 14.87 20.90
N HIS A 383 0.17 15.31 21.83
CA HIS A 383 -0.96 14.51 22.30
C HIS A 383 -2.00 14.27 21.19
N ALA A 384 -2.30 15.28 20.38
CA ALA A 384 -3.23 15.14 19.27
C ALA A 384 -2.70 14.19 18.18
N ALA A 385 -1.43 14.35 17.79
CA ALA A 385 -0.75 13.48 16.83
C ALA A 385 -0.72 12.01 17.31
N ALA A 386 -0.35 11.78 18.57
CA ALA A 386 -0.31 10.43 19.15
C ALA A 386 -1.66 9.70 19.13
N ARG A 387 -2.78 10.44 19.23
CA ARG A 387 -4.13 9.86 19.25
C ARG A 387 -4.72 9.58 17.86
N MET A 388 -4.02 9.94 16.80
CA MET A 388 -4.45 9.71 15.42
C MET A 388 -4.08 8.30 14.92
N PRO A 389 -4.80 7.78 13.90
CA PRO A 389 -6.01 8.33 13.30
C PRO A 389 -7.23 8.21 14.24
N PHE A 390 -8.21 9.07 14.03
CA PHE A 390 -9.51 9.00 14.66
C PHE A 390 -10.45 8.05 13.90
N GLY A 391 -11.21 7.25 14.65
CA GLY A 391 -12.20 6.32 14.10
C GLY A 391 -12.59 5.28 15.14
N ARG A 392 -13.85 4.84 15.12
CA ARG A 392 -14.33 3.71 15.92
C ARG A 392 -14.13 2.42 15.15
N GLU A 393 -14.45 2.45 13.87
CA GLU A 393 -14.38 1.30 12.98
C GLU A 393 -12.98 1.17 12.34
N GLN A 394 -12.60 -0.05 11.97
CA GLN A 394 -11.29 -0.29 11.38
C GLN A 394 -11.12 0.43 10.03
N TYR A 395 -12.17 0.48 9.19
CA TYR A 395 -12.08 1.17 7.91
C TYR A 395 -11.86 2.68 8.08
N GLU A 396 -12.41 3.29 9.14
CA GLU A 396 -12.21 4.71 9.44
C GLU A 396 -10.75 4.99 9.83
N LYS A 397 -10.15 4.07 10.58
CA LYS A 397 -8.74 4.14 10.96
C LYS A 397 -7.83 3.96 9.75
N ASP A 398 -8.09 2.97 8.91
CA ASP A 398 -7.33 2.72 7.67
C ASP A 398 -7.43 3.93 6.73
N ALA A 399 -8.64 4.45 6.52
CA ALA A 399 -8.86 5.67 5.72
C ALA A 399 -8.19 6.89 6.36
N GLY A 400 -8.20 6.99 7.69
CA GLY A 400 -7.51 8.03 8.45
C GLY A 400 -5.99 7.99 8.29
N LEU A 401 -5.37 6.80 8.26
CA LEU A 401 -3.95 6.64 7.97
C LEU A 401 -3.62 7.11 6.55
N LEU A 402 -4.40 6.68 5.56
CA LEU A 402 -4.22 7.08 4.16
C LEU A 402 -4.44 8.58 3.95
N LEU A 403 -5.39 9.17 4.68
CA LEU A 403 -5.57 10.61 4.72
C LEU A 403 -4.32 11.31 5.28
N LEU A 404 -3.76 10.84 6.40
CA LEU A 404 -2.52 11.40 6.95
C LEU A 404 -1.36 11.28 5.97
N VAL A 405 -1.19 10.14 5.28
CA VAL A 405 -0.18 9.98 4.24
C VAL A 405 -0.37 11.00 3.12
N SER A 406 -1.60 11.19 2.66
CA SER A 406 -1.90 12.20 1.64
C SER A 406 -1.54 13.62 2.09
N VAL A 407 -1.73 13.94 3.37
CA VAL A 407 -1.39 15.26 3.93
C VAL A 407 0.12 15.40 4.06
N ALA A 408 0.82 14.37 4.54
CA ALA A 408 2.27 14.34 4.65
C ALA A 408 2.97 14.48 3.28
N GLY A 409 2.42 13.84 2.23
CA GLY A 409 2.88 13.93 0.85
C GLY A 409 2.45 15.22 0.11
N GLY A 410 1.57 16.02 0.71
CA GLY A 410 1.07 17.27 0.14
C GLY A 410 0.09 17.09 -1.02
N CYS A 411 -0.68 16.01 -1.02
CA CYS A 411 -1.66 15.73 -2.06
C CYS A 411 -2.81 16.75 -2.09
N PHE A 412 -3.20 17.11 -3.32
CA PHE A 412 -4.46 17.82 -3.58
C PHE A 412 -5.67 16.89 -3.38
N ALA A 413 -6.88 17.46 -3.37
CA ALA A 413 -8.10 16.73 -3.04
C ALA A 413 -8.35 15.51 -3.95
N THR A 414 -8.19 15.67 -5.27
CA THR A 414 -8.43 14.60 -6.25
C THR A 414 -7.45 13.43 -6.06
N GLU A 415 -6.16 13.74 -5.94
CA GLU A 415 -5.11 12.73 -5.73
C GLU A 415 -5.30 11.99 -4.40
N ARG A 416 -5.61 12.71 -3.32
CA ARG A 416 -5.93 12.14 -2.01
C ARG A 416 -7.09 11.15 -2.07
N ASN A 417 -8.17 11.51 -2.77
CA ASN A 417 -9.34 10.65 -2.87
C ASN A 417 -9.02 9.35 -3.63
N SER A 418 -8.29 9.46 -4.74
CA SER A 418 -7.82 8.29 -5.49
C SER A 418 -6.92 7.39 -4.63
N LEU A 419 -5.96 7.98 -3.91
CA LEU A 419 -5.05 7.26 -3.01
C LEU A 419 -5.83 6.48 -1.94
N ILE A 420 -6.78 7.13 -1.26
CA ILE A 420 -7.58 6.52 -0.20
C ILE A 420 -8.40 5.35 -0.77
N LEU A 421 -9.11 5.55 -1.87
CA LEU A 421 -9.96 4.50 -2.45
C LEU A 421 -9.14 3.28 -2.89
N ARG A 422 -8.14 3.49 -3.74
CA ARG A 422 -7.37 2.39 -4.32
C ARG A 422 -6.60 1.63 -3.24
N SER A 423 -6.04 2.33 -2.26
CA SER A 423 -5.32 1.67 -1.17
C SER A 423 -6.25 0.91 -0.22
N LEU A 424 -7.47 1.39 0.03
CA LEU A 424 -8.46 0.64 0.80
C LEU A 424 -8.88 -0.64 0.06
N GLU A 425 -9.03 -0.58 -1.26
CA GLU A 425 -9.32 -1.75 -2.10
C GLU A 425 -8.16 -2.76 -2.09
N THR A 426 -6.90 -2.29 -2.20
CA THR A 426 -5.69 -3.12 -2.09
C THR A 426 -5.68 -3.92 -0.77
N ILE A 427 -6.05 -3.31 0.36
CA ILE A 427 -6.07 -4.00 1.67
C ILE A 427 -7.40 -4.73 1.97
N GLY A 428 -8.22 -4.96 0.94
CA GLY A 428 -9.38 -5.85 0.97
C GLY A 428 -10.72 -5.22 1.35
N TRP A 429 -10.83 -3.89 1.40
CA TRP A 429 -12.11 -3.21 1.59
C TRP A 429 -12.89 -3.08 0.28
N ARG A 430 -14.19 -3.39 0.32
CA ARG A 430 -15.11 -3.14 -0.79
C ARG A 430 -15.91 -1.87 -0.53
N ILE A 431 -15.73 -0.87 -1.39
CA ILE A 431 -16.38 0.43 -1.29
C ILE A 431 -17.49 0.51 -2.34
N PRO A 432 -18.77 0.76 -1.97
CA PRO A 432 -19.85 0.92 -2.92
C PRO A 432 -19.60 2.09 -3.87
N GLU A 433 -20.00 1.95 -5.13
CA GLU A 433 -19.85 3.00 -6.16
C GLU A 433 -20.45 4.35 -5.72
N SER A 434 -21.57 4.32 -4.97
CA SER A 434 -22.25 5.52 -4.44
C SER A 434 -21.39 6.33 -3.46
N GLU A 435 -20.39 5.71 -2.83
CA GLU A 435 -19.51 6.30 -1.83
C GLU A 435 -18.15 6.70 -2.40
N ARG A 436 -17.79 6.21 -3.59
CA ARG A 436 -16.49 6.53 -4.23
C ARG A 436 -16.29 8.03 -4.47
N ARG A 437 -17.35 8.77 -4.81
CA ARG A 437 -17.28 10.24 -4.97
C ARG A 437 -16.95 10.99 -3.66
N TYR A 438 -17.02 10.32 -2.51
CA TYR A 438 -16.91 10.92 -1.19
C TYR A 438 -15.83 10.25 -0.32
N ALA A 439 -14.78 9.72 -0.95
CA ALA A 439 -13.71 8.96 -0.30
C ALA A 439 -13.15 9.62 0.97
N GLN A 440 -12.97 10.95 0.98
CA GLN A 440 -12.47 11.65 2.18
C GLN A 440 -13.35 11.47 3.42
N TYR A 441 -14.65 11.20 3.25
CA TYR A 441 -15.59 10.97 4.35
C TYR A 441 -15.52 9.54 4.91
N LEU A 442 -14.82 8.62 4.26
CA LEU A 442 -14.45 7.35 4.90
C LEU A 442 -13.48 7.60 6.07
N ALA A 443 -12.69 8.68 5.99
CA ALA A 443 -11.80 9.14 7.05
C ALA A 443 -12.41 10.27 7.91
N ARG A 444 -13.74 10.45 7.90
CA ARG A 444 -14.43 11.63 8.45
C ARG A 444 -13.94 12.06 9.84
N PRO A 445 -13.79 11.18 10.84
CA PRO A 445 -13.35 11.61 12.17
C PRO A 445 -11.96 12.27 12.16
N THR A 446 -11.03 11.74 11.35
CA THR A 446 -9.69 12.30 11.19
C THR A 446 -9.73 13.56 10.32
N PHE A 447 -10.49 13.52 9.22
CA PHE A 447 -10.67 14.65 8.30
C PHE A 447 -11.23 15.89 9.01
N ASP A 448 -12.28 15.74 9.80
CA ASP A 448 -12.92 16.85 10.51
C ASP A 448 -11.95 17.52 11.50
N PHE A 449 -11.08 16.75 12.15
CA PHE A 449 -10.04 17.31 13.01
C PHE A 449 -8.96 18.05 12.22
N LEU A 450 -8.45 17.46 11.14
CA LEU A 450 -7.42 18.09 10.30
C LEU A 450 -7.95 19.38 9.66
N THR A 451 -9.23 19.40 9.28
CA THR A 451 -9.92 20.61 8.82
C THR A 451 -10.10 21.62 9.95
N LEU A 452 -10.47 21.19 11.15
CA LEU A 452 -10.62 22.07 12.32
C LEU A 452 -9.32 22.82 12.62
N ILE A 453 -8.18 22.13 12.62
CA ILE A 453 -6.88 22.77 12.91
C ILE A 453 -6.32 23.54 11.71
N GLY A 454 -6.86 23.35 10.51
CA GLY A 454 -6.41 24.00 9.26
C GLY A 454 -5.31 23.25 8.51
N ALA A 455 -5.02 22.00 8.88
CA ALA A 455 -4.06 21.14 8.17
C ALA A 455 -4.61 20.67 6.81
N VAL A 456 -5.94 20.64 6.68
CA VAL A 456 -6.64 20.36 5.42
C VAL A 456 -7.64 21.48 5.15
N PRO A 457 -7.65 22.09 3.95
CA PRO A 457 -8.63 23.11 3.59
C PRO A 457 -10.07 22.62 3.73
N SER A 458 -10.94 23.46 4.31
CA SER A 458 -12.35 23.13 4.60
C SER A 458 -13.28 23.18 3.39
N THR A 459 -12.83 23.79 2.30
CA THR A 459 -13.69 24.07 1.15
C THR A 459 -14.01 22.79 0.39
N LEU A 460 -15.29 22.44 0.38
CA LEU A 460 -15.95 21.59 -0.61
C LEU A 460 -15.58 22.09 -2.03
N GLY A 461 -14.50 21.57 -2.61
CA GLY A 461 -14.14 21.80 -4.01
C GLY A 461 -13.30 23.04 -4.35
N ARG A 462 -12.53 23.62 -3.41
CA ARG A 462 -11.40 24.51 -3.80
C ARG A 462 -10.07 23.87 -3.44
N ASP A 463 -9.18 23.77 -4.43
CA ASP A 463 -7.82 23.28 -4.30
C ASP A 463 -6.98 24.25 -3.47
N GLY A 464 -6.97 24.06 -2.15
CA GLY A 464 -6.00 24.70 -1.27
C GLY A 464 -4.80 23.78 -1.07
N ALA A 465 -3.58 24.33 -1.14
CA ALA A 465 -2.39 23.58 -0.75
C ALA A 465 -2.43 23.26 0.75
N VAL A 466 -1.95 22.06 1.11
CA VAL A 466 -1.69 21.69 2.51
C VAL A 466 -0.57 22.59 3.03
N PRO A 467 -0.74 23.29 4.17
CA PRO A 467 0.35 24.10 4.72
C PRO A 467 1.50 23.20 5.19
N ASP A 468 2.74 23.70 5.15
CA ASP A 468 3.94 22.91 5.52
C ASP A 468 3.82 22.31 6.92
N TRP A 469 3.32 23.10 7.89
CA TRP A 469 3.08 22.59 9.24
C TRP A 469 2.03 21.48 9.29
N GLY A 470 1.06 21.46 8.37
CA GLY A 470 0.06 20.39 8.25
C GLY A 470 0.70 19.08 7.81
N ARG A 471 1.68 19.15 6.90
CA ARG A 471 2.51 18.01 6.48
C ARG A 471 3.31 17.46 7.68
N THR A 472 3.97 18.33 8.42
CA THR A 472 4.69 18.01 9.67
C THR A 472 3.76 17.34 10.70
N PHE A 473 2.54 17.87 10.90
CA PHE A 473 1.56 17.27 11.81
C PHE A 473 1.24 15.84 11.42
N ALA A 474 1.02 15.59 10.12
CA ALA A 474 0.68 14.28 9.62
C ALA A 474 1.83 13.27 9.78
N VAL A 475 3.08 13.69 9.56
CA VAL A 475 4.25 12.84 9.83
C VAL A 475 4.36 12.50 11.32
N HIS A 476 4.22 13.48 12.21
CA HIS A 476 4.19 13.22 13.66
C HIS A 476 3.04 12.28 14.05
N ALA A 477 1.87 12.41 13.41
CA ALA A 477 0.73 11.55 13.67
C ALA A 477 0.98 10.10 13.23
N LEU A 478 1.67 9.89 12.10
CA LEU A 478 2.04 8.58 11.58
C LEU A 478 3.22 7.94 12.33
N GLY A 479 4.13 8.76 12.86
CA GLY A 479 5.35 8.34 13.56
C GLY A 479 5.24 8.13 15.07
N SER A 480 4.08 8.46 15.67
CA SER A 480 3.89 8.52 17.14
C SER A 480 3.44 7.24 17.83
#